data_AF-A0A146FRF6-F1
#
_entry.id   AF-A0A146FRF6-F1
#
_cell.length_a   1.000
_cell.length_b   1.000
_cell.length_c   1.000
_cell.angle_alpha   90.00
_cell.angle_beta   90.00
_cell.angle_gamma   90.00
#
_symmetry.space_group_name_H-M   'P 1'
#
loop_
_entity.id
_entity.type
_entity.pdbx_description
1 polymer ?
#
loop_
_entity_poly.entity_id
_entity_poly.type
_entity_poly.pdbx_seq_one_letter_code
_entity_poly.pdbx_strand_id
1 'polypeptide(L)'
;MSTFLSSCPALTPSNDPRQVHAKPYYNYNTGLLPQSVLNHRVHLLATDPKKIITIDPPSVTQTYGTQPSHETENPVDISAFGETVKAPLGFVVYGRAGDKGANCNVGFYVKHQDEWDWLRTFLTTDKIKELLGPIEYSGNQIDRFEIPGVRVVHFLLHDHLDRGYNSSSSCDVLGKNTCEFLRSKTVDVPKVFLQRY
;
A
#
# COMPACT_ATOMS: atom_id res chain seq x y z
N MET A 1 -13.30 -3.77 20.97
CA MET A 1 -12.83 -3.52 19.60
C MET A 1 -13.41 -2.25 18.96
N SER A 2 -14.58 -1.71 19.35
CA SER A 2 -15.17 -0.58 18.62
C SER A 2 -14.58 0.81 18.91
N THR A 3 -13.86 1.03 20.02
CA THR A 3 -13.24 2.34 20.33
C THR A 3 -11.87 2.55 19.70
N PHE A 4 -11.19 1.48 19.30
CA PHE A 4 -9.80 1.56 18.83
C PHE A 4 -9.69 2.17 17.43
N LEU A 5 -10.54 1.73 16.50
CA LEU A 5 -10.56 2.27 15.13
C LEU A 5 -11.06 3.72 15.07
N SER A 6 -11.78 4.18 16.09
CA SER A 6 -12.18 5.58 16.23
C SER A 6 -11.02 6.49 16.59
N SER A 7 -9.99 5.96 17.27
CA SER A 7 -8.80 6.72 17.68
C SER A 7 -7.63 6.56 16.70
N CYS A 8 -7.48 5.38 16.10
CA CYS A 8 -6.45 5.09 15.11
C CYS A 8 -7.08 4.37 13.92
N PRO A 9 -7.55 5.14 12.92
CA PRO A 9 -8.18 4.56 11.73
C PRO A 9 -7.26 3.55 11.05
N ALA A 10 -7.84 2.45 10.59
CA ALA A 10 -7.17 1.37 9.86
C ALA A 10 -6.06 0.61 10.60
N LEU A 11 -5.69 0.96 11.84
CA LEU A 11 -4.74 0.20 12.64
C LEU A 11 -5.21 -1.23 12.86
N THR A 12 -4.42 -2.18 12.37
CA THR A 12 -4.71 -3.61 12.53
C THR A 12 -3.68 -4.23 13.48
N PRO A 13 -4.01 -4.39 14.78
CA PRO A 13 -3.11 -5.01 15.72
C PRO A 13 -2.99 -6.50 15.44
N SER A 14 -1.86 -7.08 15.85
CA SER A 14 -1.70 -8.53 15.88
C SER A 14 -2.79 -9.16 16.75
N ASN A 15 -3.39 -10.24 16.26
CA ASN A 15 -4.28 -11.09 17.07
C ASN A 15 -3.51 -12.23 17.75
N ASP A 16 -2.17 -12.20 17.73
CA ASP A 16 -1.33 -13.26 18.23
C ASP A 16 -1.13 -13.14 19.76
N PRO A 17 -1.69 -14.07 20.57
CA PRO A 17 -1.54 -14.07 22.02
C PRO A 17 -0.24 -14.75 22.46
N ARG A 18 0.80 -14.80 21.62
CA ARG A 18 2.08 -15.45 21.96
C ARG A 18 2.78 -14.94 23.21
N GLN A 19 2.44 -13.74 23.67
CA GLN A 19 2.89 -13.22 24.97
C GLN A 19 2.24 -13.96 26.16
N VAL A 20 1.16 -14.71 25.94
CA VAL A 20 0.40 -15.47 26.95
C VAL A 20 0.64 -16.98 26.83
N HIS A 21 0.77 -17.51 25.61
CA HIS A 21 1.02 -18.94 25.37
C HIS A 21 2.04 -19.16 24.25
N ALA A 22 2.98 -20.09 24.45
CA ALA A 22 3.90 -20.49 23.39
C ALA A 22 3.14 -21.10 22.19
N LYS A 23 3.49 -20.66 20.98
CA LYS A 23 2.95 -21.17 19.72
C LYS A 23 4.09 -21.46 18.72
N PRO A 24 3.84 -22.18 17.62
CA PRO A 24 4.76 -22.21 16.49
C PRO A 24 4.90 -20.81 15.85
N TYR A 25 6.10 -20.48 15.39
CA TYR A 25 6.40 -19.22 14.67
C TYR A 25 6.50 -19.53 13.18
N TYR A 26 5.75 -18.80 12.35
CA TYR A 26 5.67 -19.06 10.91
C TYR A 26 6.20 -17.86 10.13
N ASN A 27 7.29 -18.08 9.39
CA ASN A 27 7.77 -17.12 8.42
C ASN A 27 7.15 -17.42 7.04
N TYR A 28 6.70 -16.37 6.35
CA TYR A 28 6.11 -16.45 5.02
C TYR A 28 7.10 -15.92 3.98
N ASN A 29 7.42 -16.75 2.99
CA ASN A 29 8.24 -16.34 1.85
C ASN A 29 7.46 -16.60 0.55
N THR A 30 7.58 -15.68 -0.40
CA THR A 30 7.01 -15.84 -1.74
C THR A 30 8.04 -16.46 -2.68
N GLY A 31 7.55 -17.24 -3.64
CA GLY A 31 8.37 -17.84 -4.67
C GLY A 31 7.52 -18.22 -5.87
N LEU A 32 8.17 -18.40 -7.02
CA LEU A 32 7.50 -18.86 -8.23
C LEU A 32 7.52 -20.38 -8.27
N LEU A 33 6.38 -20.97 -8.64
CA LEU A 33 6.25 -22.40 -8.89
C LEU A 33 5.80 -22.59 -10.35
N PRO A 34 6.41 -23.51 -11.12
CA PRO A 34 5.93 -23.81 -12.47
C PRO A 34 4.46 -24.23 -12.45
N GLN A 35 3.61 -23.58 -13.24
CA GLN A 35 2.18 -23.90 -13.29
C GLN A 35 1.95 -25.38 -13.67
N SER A 36 2.84 -25.98 -14.45
CA SER A 36 2.79 -27.38 -14.89
C SER A 36 2.90 -28.40 -13.75
N VAL A 37 3.40 -28.01 -12.57
CA VAL A 37 3.44 -28.92 -11.41
C VAL A 37 2.18 -28.84 -10.55
N LEU A 38 1.27 -27.90 -10.83
CA LEU A 38 0.02 -27.74 -10.11
C LEU A 38 -1.08 -28.62 -10.72
N ASN A 39 -1.73 -29.42 -9.89
CA ASN A 39 -2.89 -30.22 -10.26
C ASN A 39 -4.18 -29.48 -9.86
N HIS A 40 -4.56 -28.48 -10.66
CA HIS A 40 -5.73 -27.63 -10.38
C HIS A 40 -7.03 -28.40 -10.64
N ARG A 41 -7.91 -28.47 -9.64
CA ARG A 41 -9.19 -29.19 -9.70
C ARG A 41 -10.30 -28.35 -9.07
N VAL A 42 -11.50 -28.43 -9.63
CA VAL A 42 -12.73 -27.83 -9.08
C VAL A 42 -13.64 -28.93 -8.56
N HIS A 43 -14.11 -28.77 -7.32
CA HIS A 43 -15.04 -29.68 -6.65
C HIS A 43 -16.42 -29.03 -6.53
N LEU A 44 -17.47 -29.67 -7.04
CA LEU A 44 -18.84 -29.12 -7.03
C LEU A 44 -19.62 -29.58 -5.80
N LEU A 45 -19.13 -29.19 -4.62
CA LEU A 45 -19.60 -29.70 -3.32
C LEU A 45 -21.12 -29.53 -3.06
N ALA A 46 -21.75 -28.53 -3.68
CA ALA A 46 -23.16 -28.22 -3.46
C ALA A 46 -24.13 -28.99 -4.38
N THR A 47 -23.69 -29.38 -5.59
CA THR A 47 -24.57 -29.97 -6.61
C THR A 47 -24.24 -31.44 -6.89
N ASP A 48 -22.96 -31.78 -6.88
CA ASP A 48 -22.48 -33.14 -7.01
C ASP A 48 -21.12 -33.27 -6.29
N PRO A 49 -21.12 -33.67 -5.01
CA PRO A 49 -19.91 -33.78 -4.19
C PRO A 49 -18.83 -34.73 -4.76
N LYS A 50 -19.21 -35.63 -5.68
CA LYS A 50 -18.27 -36.56 -6.32
C LYS A 50 -17.72 -36.02 -7.63
N LYS A 51 -18.33 -34.98 -8.20
CA LYS A 51 -17.86 -34.38 -9.46
C LYS A 51 -16.61 -33.54 -9.22
N ILE A 52 -15.54 -33.96 -9.89
CA ILE A 52 -14.24 -33.29 -9.91
C ILE A 52 -13.94 -32.92 -11.36
N ILE A 53 -13.64 -31.63 -11.60
CA ILE A 53 -13.25 -31.12 -12.92
C ILE A 53 -11.77 -30.75 -12.85
N THR A 54 -10.94 -31.37 -13.69
CA THR A 54 -9.53 -30.98 -13.84
C THR A 54 -9.44 -29.72 -14.68
N ILE A 55 -8.59 -28.79 -14.26
CA ILE A 55 -8.31 -27.53 -14.97
C ILE A 55 -6.87 -27.58 -15.45
N ASP A 56 -6.68 -27.65 -16.77
CA ASP A 56 -5.35 -27.62 -17.37
C ASP A 56 -4.70 -26.23 -17.21
N PRO A 57 -3.36 -26.15 -17.18
CA PRO A 57 -2.65 -24.87 -17.23
C PRO A 57 -3.07 -24.01 -18.43
N PRO A 58 -3.09 -22.67 -18.31
CA PRO A 58 -3.37 -21.79 -19.44
C PRO A 58 -2.34 -22.00 -20.55
N SER A 59 -2.82 -22.14 -21.79
CA SER A 59 -1.97 -22.35 -22.97
C SER A 59 -1.27 -21.09 -23.45
N VAL A 60 -1.82 -19.92 -23.11
CA VAL A 60 -1.27 -18.60 -23.45
C VAL A 60 -0.82 -17.94 -22.16
N THR A 61 0.47 -17.68 -22.04
CA THR A 61 1.07 -17.01 -20.89
C THR A 61 1.97 -15.88 -21.37
N GLN A 62 2.20 -14.91 -20.48
CA GLN A 62 3.14 -13.81 -20.69
C GLN A 62 4.04 -13.71 -19.45
N THR A 63 5.34 -13.59 -19.68
CA THR A 63 6.29 -13.25 -18.62
C THR A 63 6.26 -11.74 -18.41
N TYR A 64 5.98 -11.32 -17.18
CA TYR A 64 6.10 -9.94 -16.77
C TYR A 64 7.47 -9.72 -16.09
N GLY A 65 8.13 -8.62 -16.43
CA GLY A 65 9.36 -8.20 -15.77
C GLY A 65 9.09 -7.52 -14.43
N THR A 66 10.13 -6.88 -13.88
CA THR A 66 10.01 -6.08 -12.66
C THR A 66 9.11 -4.87 -12.90
N GLN A 67 8.30 -4.53 -11.89
CA GLN A 67 7.52 -3.29 -11.89
C GLN A 67 8.48 -2.07 -12.02
N PRO A 68 8.26 -1.16 -12.97
CA PRO A 68 9.07 0.05 -13.08
C PRO A 68 8.89 0.95 -11.86
N SER A 69 10.00 1.52 -11.38
CA SER A 69 10.03 2.55 -10.34
C SER A 69 10.59 3.84 -10.92
N HIS A 70 9.85 4.95 -10.80
CA HIS A 70 10.23 6.24 -11.38
C HIS A 70 9.62 7.42 -10.62
N GLU A 71 10.33 8.54 -10.63
CA GLU A 71 9.79 9.85 -10.28
C GLU A 71 8.90 10.38 -11.41
N THR A 72 8.20 11.48 -11.15
CA THR A 72 7.31 12.05 -12.17
C THR A 72 8.10 12.52 -13.39
N GLU A 73 7.66 12.15 -14.58
CA GLU A 73 8.37 12.48 -15.83
C GLU A 73 8.30 13.99 -16.15
N ASN A 74 7.20 14.65 -15.78
CA ASN A 74 6.92 16.04 -16.11
C ASN A 74 6.56 16.82 -14.84
N PRO A 75 7.51 17.06 -13.91
CA PRO A 75 7.23 17.79 -12.68
C PRO A 75 6.80 19.22 -13.01
N VAL A 76 5.82 19.73 -12.26
CA VAL A 76 5.35 21.11 -12.43
C VAL A 76 5.99 22.04 -11.40
N ASP A 77 5.97 23.34 -11.65
CA ASP A 77 6.33 24.30 -10.61
C ASP A 77 5.23 24.34 -9.54
N ILE A 78 5.50 23.77 -8.36
CA ILE A 78 4.52 23.71 -7.26
C ILE A 78 4.13 25.11 -6.75
N SER A 79 4.94 26.15 -7.00
CA SER A 79 4.60 27.52 -6.63
C SER A 79 3.50 28.11 -7.52
N ALA A 80 3.26 27.54 -8.69
CA ALA A 80 2.19 27.95 -9.60
C ALA A 80 0.77 27.74 -9.03
N PHE A 81 0.64 26.89 -7.99
CA PHE A 81 -0.64 26.66 -7.29
C PHE A 81 -0.96 27.73 -6.23
N GLY A 82 -0.11 28.76 -6.08
CA GLY A 82 -0.35 29.92 -5.21
C GLY A 82 0.08 29.73 -3.76
N GLU A 83 -0.53 30.51 -2.87
CA GLU A 83 -0.23 30.49 -1.43
C GLU A 83 -0.48 29.10 -0.81
N THR A 84 0.47 28.60 -0.03
CA THR A 84 0.33 27.35 0.73
C THR A 84 0.03 27.61 2.20
N VAL A 85 -0.69 26.69 2.83
CA VAL A 85 -0.91 26.66 4.29
C VAL A 85 -0.51 25.30 4.86
N LYS A 86 -0.05 25.28 6.11
CA LYS A 86 0.24 24.04 6.83
C LYS A 86 -1.05 23.31 7.16
N ALA A 87 -1.27 22.15 6.57
CA ALA A 87 -2.45 21.31 6.81
C ALA A 87 -2.10 19.81 6.69
N PRO A 88 -2.88 18.91 7.31
CA PRO A 88 -2.73 17.47 7.06
C PRO A 88 -2.89 17.15 5.58
N LEU A 89 -1.97 16.35 5.02
CA LEU A 89 -2.01 15.89 3.64
C LEU A 89 -3.39 15.29 3.28
N GLY A 90 -3.97 14.56 4.24
CA GLY A 90 -5.25 13.88 4.11
C GLY A 90 -6.47 14.76 3.89
N PHE A 91 -6.37 16.08 4.07
CA PHE A 91 -7.49 17.01 3.82
C PHE A 91 -7.82 17.14 2.34
N VAL A 92 -6.83 17.00 1.47
CA VAL A 92 -7.00 17.03 0.00
C VAL A 92 -6.81 15.64 -0.60
N VAL A 93 -5.84 14.88 -0.07
CA VAL A 93 -5.39 13.63 -0.66
C VAL A 93 -6.08 12.45 0.00
N TYR A 94 -6.73 11.62 -0.80
CA TYR A 94 -7.26 10.33 -0.39
C TYR A 94 -6.19 9.25 -0.50
N GLY A 95 -6.40 8.11 0.13
CA GLY A 95 -5.49 6.99 -0.08
C GLY A 95 -5.98 5.67 0.47
N ARG A 96 -5.18 4.64 0.20
CA ARG A 96 -5.39 3.29 0.71
C ARG A 96 -4.04 2.60 0.85
N ALA A 97 -3.87 1.83 1.92
CA ALA A 97 -2.70 0.97 2.11
C ALA A 97 -3.10 -0.47 2.45
N GLY A 98 -2.13 -1.36 2.37
CA GLY A 98 -2.27 -2.74 2.81
C GLY A 98 -1.06 -3.60 2.44
N ASP A 99 -0.97 -4.74 3.10
CA ASP A 99 0.14 -5.67 2.98
C ASP A 99 0.21 -6.37 1.62
N LYS A 100 1.45 -6.73 1.28
CA LYS A 100 1.85 -7.67 0.24
C LYS A 100 2.97 -8.55 0.79
N GLY A 101 2.61 -9.42 1.73
CA GLY A 101 3.57 -10.19 2.51
C GLY A 101 4.30 -9.29 3.50
N ALA A 102 5.62 -9.21 3.41
CA ALA A 102 6.44 -8.28 4.19
C ALA A 102 6.39 -6.83 3.66
N ASN A 103 5.97 -6.65 2.41
CA ASN A 103 5.88 -5.33 1.80
C ASN A 103 4.56 -4.63 2.17
N CYS A 104 4.56 -3.30 2.05
CA CYS A 104 3.34 -2.49 2.19
C CYS A 104 3.09 -1.66 0.93
N ASN A 105 1.90 -1.83 0.33
CA ASN A 105 1.41 -0.92 -0.69
C ASN A 105 0.79 0.30 -0.04
N VAL A 106 1.04 1.49 -0.59
CA VAL A 106 0.29 2.70 -0.26
C VAL A 106 0.07 3.55 -1.52
N GLY A 107 -1.19 3.81 -1.84
CA GLY A 107 -1.59 4.64 -2.97
C GLY A 107 -2.30 5.90 -2.51
N PHE A 108 -1.95 7.02 -3.12
CA PHE A 108 -2.55 8.33 -2.88
C PHE A 108 -3.26 8.81 -4.14
N TYR A 109 -4.46 9.38 -3.99
CA TYR A 109 -5.24 9.86 -5.12
C TYR A 109 -6.04 11.10 -4.77
N VAL A 110 -6.45 11.83 -5.81
CA VAL A 110 -7.13 13.11 -5.73
C VAL A 110 -8.24 13.18 -6.78
N LYS A 111 -9.17 14.11 -6.62
CA LYS A 111 -10.36 14.19 -7.47
C LYS A 111 -10.12 15.00 -8.73
N HIS A 112 -9.22 15.98 -8.71
CA HIS A 112 -9.03 16.90 -9.82
C HIS A 112 -7.65 16.74 -10.49
N GLN A 113 -7.56 17.19 -11.74
CA GLN A 113 -6.35 17.04 -12.55
C GLN A 113 -5.20 17.91 -12.02
N ASP A 114 -5.49 19.15 -11.64
CA ASP A 114 -4.52 20.10 -11.07
C ASP A 114 -3.97 19.62 -9.72
N GLU A 115 -4.83 19.05 -8.87
CA GLU A 115 -4.41 18.38 -7.64
C GLU A 115 -3.47 17.21 -7.93
N TRP A 116 -3.70 16.46 -9.01
CA TRP A 116 -2.85 15.33 -9.37
C TRP A 116 -1.49 15.78 -9.90
N ASP A 117 -1.45 16.85 -10.68
CA ASP A 117 -0.20 17.47 -11.14
C ASP A 117 0.65 17.98 -9.96
N TRP A 118 0.01 18.57 -8.96
CA TRP A 118 0.66 18.88 -7.67
C TRP A 118 1.10 17.60 -6.95
N LEU A 119 0.21 16.62 -6.77
CA LEU A 119 0.45 15.41 -5.99
C LEU A 119 1.65 14.61 -6.52
N ARG A 120 1.70 14.36 -7.83
CA ARG A 120 2.77 13.58 -8.47
C ARG A 120 4.12 14.31 -8.43
N THR A 121 4.10 15.63 -8.43
CA THR A 121 5.31 16.44 -8.25
C THR A 121 5.77 16.48 -6.79
N PHE A 122 4.83 16.61 -5.86
CA PHE A 122 5.10 16.76 -4.43
C PHE A 122 5.51 15.44 -3.77
N LEU A 123 4.78 14.36 -4.01
CA LEU A 123 5.06 13.03 -3.45
C LEU A 123 6.12 12.30 -4.29
N THR A 124 7.37 12.67 -4.05
CA THR A 124 8.53 11.89 -4.50
C THR A 124 8.82 10.74 -3.55
N THR A 125 9.68 9.82 -3.96
CA THR A 125 10.19 8.76 -3.09
C THR A 125 10.85 9.33 -1.83
N ASP A 126 11.65 10.40 -1.97
CA ASP A 126 12.31 11.05 -0.85
C ASP A 126 11.33 11.79 0.06
N LYS A 127 10.28 12.40 -0.50
CA LYS A 127 9.21 12.98 0.31
C LYS A 127 8.49 11.90 1.14
N ILE A 128 8.23 10.71 0.59
CA ILE A 128 7.66 9.60 1.37
C ILE A 128 8.60 9.18 2.51
N LYS A 129 9.92 9.07 2.26
CA LYS A 129 10.89 8.77 3.33
C LYS A 129 10.87 9.83 4.43
N GLU A 130 10.83 11.10 4.06
CA GLU A 130 10.71 12.23 5.00
C GLU A 130 9.42 12.14 5.83
N LEU A 131 8.29 11.85 5.20
CA LEU A 131 6.99 11.75 5.87
C LEU A 131 6.89 10.52 6.79
N LEU A 132 7.49 9.38 6.41
CA LEU A 132 7.65 8.22 7.27
C LEU A 132 8.50 8.57 8.51
N GLY A 133 9.57 9.33 8.30
CA GLY A 133 10.51 9.72 9.35
C GLY A 133 11.36 8.55 9.86
N PRO A 134 12.28 8.80 10.80
CA PRO A 134 13.30 7.82 11.21
C PRO A 134 12.74 6.64 12.01
N ILE A 135 11.50 6.73 12.49
CA ILE A 135 10.86 5.67 13.28
C ILE A 135 10.19 4.64 12.37
N GLU A 136 9.51 5.08 11.31
CA GLU A 136 8.75 4.19 10.42
C GLU A 136 9.54 3.79 9.16
N TYR A 137 10.49 4.61 8.72
CA TYR A 137 11.32 4.27 7.56
C TYR A 137 12.40 3.26 7.94
N SER A 138 12.29 2.04 7.42
CA SER A 138 13.21 0.93 7.71
C SER A 138 14.55 0.98 6.96
N GLY A 139 14.77 1.99 6.10
CA GLY A 139 15.97 2.09 5.27
C GLY A 139 15.90 1.29 3.96
N ASN A 140 14.82 0.55 3.73
CA ASN A 140 14.64 -0.28 2.55
C ASN A 140 14.18 0.50 1.32
N GLN A 141 14.25 -0.16 0.17
CA GLN A 141 13.78 0.39 -1.10
C GLN A 141 12.30 0.77 -1.03
N ILE A 142 11.96 1.86 -1.73
CA ILE A 142 10.59 2.27 -1.99
C ILE A 142 10.46 2.39 -3.51
N ASP A 143 9.54 1.62 -4.10
CA ASP A 143 9.19 1.83 -5.50
C ASP A 143 8.08 2.85 -5.61
N ARG A 144 8.13 3.67 -6.67
CA ARG A 144 7.12 4.69 -6.98
C ARG A 144 6.66 4.54 -8.42
N PHE A 145 5.36 4.64 -8.66
CA PHE A 145 4.82 4.76 -10.02
C PHE A 145 3.48 5.50 -10.02
N GLU A 146 3.11 6.01 -11.19
CA GLU A 146 1.88 6.77 -11.39
C GLU A 146 0.82 5.92 -12.10
N ILE A 147 -0.46 6.15 -11.78
CA ILE A 147 -1.60 5.54 -12.49
C ILE A 147 -2.50 6.67 -12.99
N PRO A 148 -2.19 7.26 -14.17
CA PRO A 148 -2.85 8.48 -14.65
C PRO A 148 -4.37 8.37 -14.78
N GLY A 149 -4.87 7.22 -15.25
CA GLY A 149 -6.30 6.99 -15.49
C GLY A 149 -7.19 7.12 -14.24
N VAL A 150 -6.59 7.04 -13.04
CA VAL A 150 -7.28 7.21 -11.75
C VAL A 150 -6.59 8.23 -10.85
N ARG A 151 -5.65 9.03 -11.39
CA ARG A 151 -4.94 10.09 -10.67
C ARG A 151 -4.27 9.61 -9.38
N VAL A 152 -3.64 8.44 -9.45
CA VAL A 152 -2.93 7.83 -8.31
C VAL A 152 -1.42 8.04 -8.44
N VAL A 153 -0.77 8.29 -7.31
CA VAL A 153 0.68 8.07 -7.10
C VAL A 153 0.80 6.92 -6.11
N HIS A 154 1.45 5.84 -6.52
CA HIS A 154 1.53 4.61 -5.75
C HIS A 154 2.96 4.34 -5.29
N PHE A 155 3.10 3.83 -4.07
CA PHE A 155 4.36 3.41 -3.47
C PHE A 155 4.29 1.97 -2.99
N LEU A 156 5.36 1.21 -3.22
CA LEU A 156 5.60 -0.09 -2.61
C LEU A 156 6.77 0.06 -1.64
N LEU A 157 6.49 -0.04 -0.34
CA LEU A 157 7.50 0.00 0.71
C LEU A 157 8.01 -1.43 0.95
N HIS A 158 9.25 -1.72 0.56
CA HIS A 158 9.82 -3.06 0.68
C HIS A 158 10.17 -3.40 2.12
N ASP A 159 9.79 -4.61 2.56
CA ASP A 159 10.02 -5.15 3.90
C ASP A 159 9.63 -4.16 5.03
N HIS A 160 8.61 -3.34 4.79
CA HIS A 160 8.13 -2.34 5.76
C HIS A 160 7.41 -3.00 6.95
N LEU A 161 6.87 -4.21 6.77
CA LEU A 161 6.12 -4.95 7.78
C LEU A 161 6.96 -6.05 8.44
N ASP A 162 8.29 -5.92 8.48
CA ASP A 162 9.25 -6.94 8.92
C ASP A 162 9.10 -8.23 8.10
N ARG A 163 8.46 -9.26 8.66
CA ARG A 163 8.21 -10.56 7.98
C ARG A 163 6.72 -10.79 7.69
N GLY A 164 5.94 -9.71 7.66
CA GLY A 164 4.51 -9.72 7.41
C GLY A 164 3.68 -10.21 8.59
N TYR A 165 2.38 -10.37 8.37
CA TYR A 165 1.37 -10.60 9.41
C TYR A 165 1.73 -11.65 10.48
N ASN A 166 2.25 -12.80 10.07
CA ASN A 166 2.52 -13.93 10.98
C ASN A 166 3.75 -13.71 11.87
N SER A 167 4.57 -12.70 11.56
CA SER A 167 5.95 -12.60 12.07
C SER A 167 6.40 -11.17 12.33
N SER A 168 5.51 -10.19 12.24
CA SER A 168 5.80 -8.77 12.45
C SER A 168 5.74 -8.40 13.93
N SER A 169 6.68 -7.55 14.36
CA SER A 169 6.66 -6.90 15.68
C SER A 169 6.00 -5.51 15.66
N SER A 170 5.48 -5.07 14.50
CA SER A 170 4.83 -3.76 14.37
C SER A 170 3.45 -3.73 15.04
N CYS A 171 3.02 -2.53 15.44
CA CYS A 171 1.66 -2.28 15.89
C CYS A 171 0.63 -2.46 14.77
N ASP A 172 1.00 -2.22 13.51
CA ASP A 172 0.15 -2.43 12.34
C ASP A 172 0.67 -3.59 11.50
N VAL A 173 0.15 -4.79 11.75
CA VAL A 173 0.67 -6.02 11.12
C VAL A 173 0.18 -6.23 9.69
N LEU A 174 -0.76 -5.41 9.21
CA LEU A 174 -1.28 -5.47 7.83
C LEU A 174 -0.99 -4.19 7.01
N GLY A 175 -0.24 -3.23 7.55
CA GLY A 175 0.09 -1.97 6.87
C GLY A 175 -1.13 -1.12 6.46
N LYS A 176 -2.30 -1.36 7.05
CA LYS A 176 -3.53 -0.65 6.68
C LYS A 176 -3.54 0.79 7.20
N ASN A 177 -2.89 1.05 8.32
CA ASN A 177 -2.72 2.38 8.91
C ASN A 177 -1.66 3.21 8.20
N THR A 178 -0.70 2.61 7.49
CA THR A 178 0.39 3.33 6.81
C THR A 178 -0.11 4.52 5.98
N CYS A 179 -1.25 4.37 5.30
CA CYS A 179 -1.87 5.46 4.56
C CYS A 179 -2.36 6.61 5.48
N GLU A 180 -3.09 6.29 6.55
CA GLU A 180 -3.62 7.31 7.46
C GLU A 180 -2.50 7.99 8.25
N PHE A 181 -1.47 7.25 8.65
CA PHE A 181 -0.26 7.80 9.23
C PHE A 181 0.38 8.85 8.31
N LEU A 182 0.59 8.52 7.02
CA LEU A 182 1.17 9.45 6.05
C LEU A 182 0.23 10.64 5.75
N ARG A 183 -1.07 10.39 5.61
CA ARG A 183 -2.10 11.42 5.41
C ARG A 183 -2.23 12.36 6.61
N SER A 184 -1.92 11.91 7.82
CA SER A 184 -1.97 12.73 9.03
C SER A 184 -0.84 13.76 9.12
N LYS A 185 0.22 13.62 8.31
CA LYS A 185 1.37 14.52 8.35
C LYS A 185 0.99 15.91 7.84
N THR A 186 1.41 16.93 8.58
CA THR A 186 1.25 18.33 8.21
C THR A 186 2.26 18.70 7.13
N VAL A 187 1.78 19.16 5.99
CA VAL A 187 2.58 19.59 4.84
C VAL A 187 2.12 20.96 4.34
N ASP A 188 2.89 21.58 3.44
CA ASP A 188 2.45 22.79 2.73
C ASP A 188 1.46 22.39 1.63
N VAL A 189 0.19 22.71 1.85
CA VAL A 189 -0.90 22.42 0.90
C VAL A 189 -1.34 23.73 0.24
N PRO A 190 -1.47 23.80 -1.10
CA PRO A 190 -2.03 24.96 -1.78
C PRO A 190 -3.43 25.30 -1.24
N LYS A 191 -3.62 26.55 -0.82
CA LYS A 191 -4.84 27.04 -0.20
C LYS A 191 -6.07 26.84 -1.11
N VAL A 192 -5.86 26.98 -2.41
CA VAL A 192 -6.90 26.77 -3.44
C VAL A 192 -7.48 25.35 -3.42
N PHE A 193 -6.71 24.33 -3.02
CA PHE A 193 -7.20 22.96 -2.93
C PHE A 193 -7.99 22.71 -1.65
N LEU A 194 -7.60 23.35 -0.53
CA LEU A 194 -8.35 23.25 0.72
C LEU A 194 -9.70 23.97 0.65
N GLN A 195 -9.77 25.10 -0.04
CA GLN A 195 -11.00 25.89 -0.21
C GLN A 195 -11.99 25.27 -1.21
N ARG A 196 -11.58 24.21 -1.91
CA ARG A 196 -12.42 23.51 -2.88
C ARG A 196 -13.45 22.59 -2.23
N TYR A 197 -13.19 22.17 -0.99
CA TYR A 197 -13.99 21.22 -0.22
C TYR A 197 -14.56 21.89 1.04
#